data_AF-A0A849R544-F1
#
_entry.id   AF-A0A849R544-F1
#
_cell.length_a   1.000
_cell.length_b   1.000
_cell.length_c   1.000
_cell.angle_alpha   90.00
_cell.angle_beta   90.00
_cell.angle_gamma   90.00
#
_symmetry.space_group_name_H-M   'P 1'
#
loop_
_entity.id
_entity.type
_entity.pdbx_description
1 polymer ?
#
loop_
_entity_poly.entity_id
_entity_poly.type
_entity_poly.pdbx_seq_one_letter_code
_entity_poly.pdbx_strand_id
1 'polypeptide(L)'
;MEISPDTIKDVERLQRYERIVQKLVKTESFSKPDIWACGESKGLIGKIINLLLTEGSIVEQGKGIFQWMPSAMAAYKKEWITSLRPTHQLKRLRKQERPREKLLYGYSKPTTAELLAIFLRSGIPGKSAIVIANDLLTQFGGVKGIFEADKAKLMDIVGVGVAKVAQIKAVQALAEEYLKESMKSVSKVRNSKEVFDYLYLTMRDLKIEIFKVIFLDSANHTIDDENLFEGTLNASSVYPREIVKSAVNKNAASLIFVHNHPSGDPTPSGSDRAITEDLVYACNLV
;
A
#
# COMPACT_ATOMS: atom_id res chain seq x y z
N MET A 1 -20.66 0.79 -37.69
CA MET A 1 -20.50 1.01 -36.23
C MET A 1 -19.03 0.80 -35.97
N GLU A 2 -18.22 1.86 -36.09
CA GLU A 2 -16.75 1.78 -36.15
C GLU A 2 -16.16 0.99 -34.98
N ILE A 3 -15.21 0.10 -35.29
CA ILE A 3 -14.39 -0.58 -34.27
C ILE A 3 -13.45 0.45 -33.62
N SER A 4 -13.98 1.15 -32.62
CA SER A 4 -13.25 2.12 -31.82
C SER A 4 -13.12 1.62 -30.37
N PRO A 5 -11.94 1.72 -29.73
CA PRO A 5 -11.78 1.30 -28.33
C PRO A 5 -12.63 2.07 -27.34
N ASP A 6 -13.08 3.27 -27.71
CA ASP A 6 -13.89 4.12 -26.84
C ASP A 6 -15.37 3.70 -26.85
N THR A 7 -15.79 2.92 -27.85
CA THR A 7 -17.15 2.36 -27.94
C THR A 7 -17.26 0.96 -27.31
N ILE A 8 -16.13 0.25 -27.12
CA ILE A 8 -16.10 -1.09 -26.52
C ILE A 8 -16.06 -0.98 -24.98
N LYS A 9 -17.23 -1.13 -24.35
CA LYS A 9 -17.39 -1.06 -22.88
C LYS A 9 -16.80 -2.25 -22.13
N ASP A 10 -16.76 -3.44 -22.75
CA ASP A 10 -16.25 -4.66 -22.13
C ASP A 10 -14.72 -4.75 -22.27
N VAL A 11 -14.02 -4.89 -21.15
CA VAL A 11 -12.57 -4.79 -21.09
C VAL A 11 -11.88 -6.02 -21.69
N GLU A 12 -12.40 -7.22 -21.43
CA GLU A 12 -11.83 -8.43 -22.02
C GLU A 12 -12.01 -8.42 -23.53
N ARG A 13 -13.20 -8.03 -24.00
CA ARG A 13 -13.46 -7.81 -25.41
C ARG A 13 -12.54 -6.75 -25.99
N LEU A 14 -12.34 -5.62 -25.30
CA LEU A 14 -11.44 -4.56 -25.75
C LEU A 14 -10.00 -5.09 -25.91
N GLN A 15 -9.47 -5.78 -24.91
CA GLN A 15 -8.11 -6.36 -24.97
C GLN A 15 -7.96 -7.43 -26.06
N ARG A 16 -9.02 -8.20 -26.32
CA ARG A 16 -9.03 -9.19 -27.42
C ARG A 16 -9.03 -8.50 -28.78
N TYR A 17 -9.83 -7.43 -28.93
CA TYR A 17 -9.84 -6.62 -30.14
C TYR A 17 -8.50 -5.92 -30.36
N GLU A 18 -7.91 -5.36 -29.30
CA GLU A 18 -6.62 -4.68 -29.33
C GLU A 18 -5.50 -5.61 -29.83
N ARG A 19 -5.42 -6.83 -29.29
CA ARG A 19 -4.44 -7.84 -29.75
C ARG A 19 -4.56 -8.20 -31.22
N ILE A 20 -5.79 -8.29 -31.74
CA ILE A 20 -6.05 -8.62 -33.14
C ILE A 20 -5.70 -7.41 -34.02
N VAL A 21 -6.29 -6.25 -33.75
CA VAL A 21 -6.13 -5.04 -34.55
C VAL A 21 -4.66 -4.58 -34.57
N GLN A 22 -3.96 -4.57 -33.44
CA GLN A 22 -2.54 -4.21 -33.41
C GLN A 22 -1.65 -5.17 -34.21
N LYS A 23 -2.02 -6.45 -34.35
CA LYS A 23 -1.30 -7.38 -35.23
C LYS A 23 -1.60 -7.10 -36.70
N LEU A 24 -2.88 -6.92 -37.06
CA LEU A 24 -3.31 -6.71 -38.44
C LEU A 24 -2.85 -5.37 -39.03
N VAL A 25 -2.67 -4.34 -38.18
CA VAL A 25 -2.27 -2.99 -38.61
C VAL A 25 -0.75 -2.87 -38.82
N LYS A 26 0.04 -3.92 -38.53
CA LYS A 26 1.50 -3.92 -38.77
C LYS A 26 1.86 -3.98 -40.25
N THR A 27 1.04 -4.64 -41.06
CA THR A 27 1.28 -4.84 -42.50
C THR A 27 0.16 -4.19 -43.31
N GLU A 28 0.49 -3.68 -44.49
CA GLU A 28 -0.48 -3.02 -45.38
C GLU A 28 -1.51 -4.01 -45.93
N SER A 29 -1.09 -5.27 -46.10
CA SER A 29 -1.95 -6.40 -46.43
C SER A 29 -1.72 -7.57 -45.48
N PHE A 30 -2.73 -8.40 -45.30
CA PHE A 30 -2.67 -9.60 -44.48
C PHE A 30 -3.54 -10.72 -45.08
N SER A 31 -3.14 -11.96 -44.83
CA SER A 31 -3.74 -13.17 -45.38
C SER A 31 -4.46 -14.00 -44.31
N LYS A 32 -5.22 -15.02 -44.72
CA LYS A 32 -5.85 -15.99 -43.80
C LYS A 32 -4.87 -16.60 -42.78
N PRO A 33 -3.63 -16.98 -43.15
CA PRO A 33 -2.61 -17.37 -42.17
C PRO A 33 -2.30 -16.31 -41.11
N ASP A 34 -2.11 -15.04 -41.50
CA ASP A 34 -1.80 -13.94 -40.58
C ASP A 34 -2.94 -13.69 -39.58
N ILE A 35 -4.16 -13.84 -40.08
CA ILE A 35 -5.40 -13.78 -39.32
C ILE A 35 -5.41 -14.87 -38.23
N TRP A 36 -5.03 -16.10 -38.57
CA TRP A 36 -5.00 -17.21 -37.61
C TRP A 36 -3.84 -17.11 -36.62
N ALA A 37 -2.73 -16.49 -37.01
CA ALA A 37 -1.61 -16.18 -36.12
C ALA A 37 -1.95 -15.14 -35.04
N CYS A 38 -3.14 -14.54 -35.07
CA CYS A 38 -3.59 -13.61 -34.04
C CYS A 38 -3.77 -14.26 -32.65
N GLY A 39 -4.03 -15.57 -32.58
CA GLY A 39 -4.14 -16.32 -31.31
C GLY A 39 -5.48 -16.16 -30.60
N GLU A 40 -6.56 -15.92 -31.35
CA GLU A 40 -7.93 -15.72 -30.87
C GLU A 40 -8.91 -16.65 -31.61
N SER A 41 -10.16 -16.74 -31.14
CA SER A 41 -11.12 -17.68 -31.73
C SER A 41 -11.50 -17.28 -33.17
N LYS A 42 -11.61 -18.27 -34.08
CA LYS A 42 -11.97 -18.07 -35.49
C LYS A 42 -13.24 -17.23 -35.66
N GLY A 43 -14.24 -17.43 -34.79
CA GLY A 43 -15.49 -16.68 -34.81
C GLY A 43 -15.34 -15.21 -34.44
N LEU A 44 -14.47 -14.88 -33.48
CA LEU A 44 -14.19 -13.48 -33.13
C LEU A 44 -13.43 -12.77 -34.24
N ILE A 45 -12.40 -13.43 -34.77
CA ILE A 45 -11.58 -12.85 -35.83
C ILE A 45 -12.41 -12.61 -37.09
N GLY A 46 -13.25 -13.58 -37.48
CA GLY A 46 -14.19 -13.41 -38.59
C GLY A 46 -15.16 -12.24 -38.40
N LYS A 47 -15.67 -12.03 -37.18
CA LYS A 47 -16.52 -10.87 -36.87
C LYS A 47 -15.77 -9.55 -37.06
N ILE A 48 -14.52 -9.45 -36.61
CA ILE A 48 -13.70 -8.24 -36.76
C ILE A 48 -13.41 -7.96 -38.24
N ILE A 49 -13.03 -8.98 -39.02
CA ILE A 49 -12.79 -8.83 -40.46
C ILE A 49 -14.07 -8.37 -41.17
N ASN A 50 -15.21 -8.99 -40.88
CA ASN A 50 -16.48 -8.59 -41.50
C ASN A 50 -16.86 -7.15 -41.14
N LEU A 51 -16.63 -6.71 -39.91
CA LEU A 51 -16.84 -5.32 -39.50
C LEU A 51 -15.91 -4.37 -40.28
N LEU A 52 -14.62 -4.67 -40.36
CA LEU A 52 -13.65 -3.85 -41.10
C LEU A 52 -13.98 -3.77 -42.61
N LEU A 53 -14.46 -4.87 -43.20
CA LEU A 53 -14.96 -4.90 -44.59
C LEU A 53 -16.22 -4.05 -44.75
N THR A 54 -17.18 -4.18 -43.83
CA THR A 54 -18.45 -3.45 -43.86
C THR A 54 -18.23 -1.93 -43.70
N GLU A 55 -17.23 -1.55 -42.92
CA GLU A 55 -16.81 -0.17 -42.71
C GLU A 55 -15.95 0.38 -43.86
N GLY A 56 -15.52 -0.46 -44.81
CA GLY A 56 -14.60 -0.07 -45.88
C GLY A 56 -13.19 0.24 -45.41
N SER A 57 -12.81 -0.20 -44.20
CA SER A 57 -11.45 -0.02 -43.66
C SER A 57 -10.42 -0.94 -44.34
N ILE A 58 -10.88 -2.10 -44.80
CA ILE A 58 -10.10 -3.06 -45.57
C ILE A 58 -10.88 -3.50 -46.81
N VAL A 59 -10.17 -3.96 -47.83
CA VAL A 59 -10.72 -4.55 -49.06
C VAL A 59 -10.11 -5.92 -49.31
N GLU A 60 -10.88 -6.85 -49.90
CA GLU A 60 -10.36 -8.17 -50.27
C GLU A 60 -9.77 -8.11 -51.70
N GLN A 61 -8.44 -8.25 -51.82
CA GLN A 61 -7.69 -8.23 -53.07
C GLN A 61 -7.34 -9.66 -53.54
N GLY A 62 -8.38 -10.48 -53.74
CA GLY A 62 -8.25 -11.89 -54.06
C GLY A 62 -8.53 -12.81 -52.88
N LYS A 63 -8.70 -14.10 -53.16
CA LYS A 63 -9.33 -15.06 -52.22
C LYS A 63 -8.55 -15.18 -50.90
N GLY A 64 -9.05 -14.53 -49.85
CA GLY A 64 -8.48 -14.55 -48.50
C GLY A 64 -7.26 -13.64 -48.28
N ILE A 65 -7.07 -12.62 -49.12
CA ILE A 65 -6.05 -11.58 -48.96
C ILE A 65 -6.77 -10.25 -48.75
N PHE A 66 -6.47 -9.59 -47.64
CA PHE A 66 -7.07 -8.33 -47.25
C PHE A 66 -6.03 -7.22 -47.28
N GLN A 67 -6.40 -6.05 -47.79
CA GLN A 67 -5.56 -4.87 -47.83
C GLN A 67 -6.24 -3.71 -47.11
N TRP A 68 -5.48 -3.00 -46.28
CA TRP A 68 -5.97 -1.79 -45.63
C TRP A 68 -6.12 -0.65 -46.64
N MET A 69 -7.18 0.13 -46.48
CA MET A 69 -7.25 1.45 -47.09
C MET A 69 -6.22 2.37 -46.40
N PRO A 70 -5.36 3.11 -47.12
CA PRO A 70 -4.29 3.89 -46.51
C PRO A 70 -4.76 4.88 -45.43
N SER A 71 -5.89 5.55 -45.66
CA SER A 71 -6.53 6.47 -44.71
C SER A 71 -7.01 5.74 -43.44
N ALA A 72 -7.65 4.58 -43.61
CA ALA A 72 -8.12 3.76 -42.50
C ALA A 72 -6.94 3.17 -41.72
N MET A 73 -5.90 2.67 -42.38
CA MET A 73 -4.70 2.17 -41.72
C MET A 73 -4.05 3.24 -40.84
N ALA A 74 -3.93 4.47 -41.35
CA ALA A 74 -3.37 5.59 -40.60
C ALA A 74 -4.24 5.95 -39.39
N ALA A 75 -5.57 5.97 -39.54
CA ALA A 75 -6.51 6.20 -38.45
C ALA A 75 -6.43 5.10 -37.38
N TYR A 76 -6.43 3.83 -37.78
CA TYR A 76 -6.31 2.69 -36.87
C TYR A 76 -4.93 2.61 -36.21
N LYS A 77 -3.83 2.97 -36.90
CA LYS A 77 -2.51 3.13 -36.27
C LYS A 77 -2.58 4.20 -35.18
N LYS A 78 -3.09 5.38 -35.53
CA LYS A 78 -3.23 6.52 -34.60
C LYS A 78 -4.07 6.14 -33.38
N GLU A 79 -5.18 5.45 -33.59
CA GLU A 79 -6.04 5.01 -32.50
C GLU A 79 -5.40 3.86 -31.71
N TRP A 80 -5.19 2.71 -32.31
CA TRP A 80 -4.88 1.46 -31.60
C TRP A 80 -3.41 1.27 -31.24
N ILE A 81 -2.49 2.05 -31.83
CA ILE A 81 -1.04 1.93 -31.60
C ILE A 81 -0.46 3.20 -30.98
N THR A 82 -0.76 4.37 -31.56
CA THR A 82 -0.08 5.63 -31.20
C THR A 82 -0.83 6.48 -30.20
N SER A 83 -2.13 6.24 -29.97
CA SER A 83 -2.86 7.03 -28.98
C SER A 83 -2.27 6.72 -27.61
N LEU A 84 -1.82 7.78 -26.93
CA LEU A 84 -1.53 7.78 -25.50
C LEU A 84 -2.85 7.62 -24.74
N ARG A 85 -3.55 6.50 -24.97
CA ARG A 85 -4.71 6.13 -24.17
C ARG A 85 -4.19 5.87 -22.77
N PRO A 86 -4.83 6.39 -21.70
CA PRO A 86 -4.29 6.26 -20.37
C PRO A 86 -4.25 4.79 -19.96
N THR A 87 -3.09 4.15 -20.09
CA THR A 87 -2.72 2.85 -19.53
C THR A 87 -2.95 2.79 -18.02
N HIS A 88 -3.15 3.96 -17.42
CA HIS A 88 -3.47 4.17 -16.02
C HIS A 88 -4.86 3.66 -15.60
N GLN A 89 -5.86 3.49 -16.49
CA GLN A 89 -7.19 3.03 -16.04
C GLN A 89 -7.16 1.59 -15.50
N LEU A 90 -7.26 1.42 -14.18
CA LEU A 90 -7.25 0.10 -13.51
C LEU A 90 -8.31 -0.88 -14.04
N LYS A 91 -9.45 -0.35 -14.51
CA LYS A 91 -10.49 -1.18 -15.14
C LYS A 91 -10.00 -1.91 -16.38
N ARG A 92 -8.96 -1.41 -17.06
CA ARG A 92 -8.35 -2.03 -18.23
C ARG A 92 -7.34 -3.13 -17.91
N LEU A 93 -6.93 -3.28 -16.64
CA LEU A 93 -6.12 -4.42 -16.21
C LEU A 93 -6.97 -5.70 -16.18
N ARG A 94 -6.34 -6.86 -16.40
CA ARG A 94 -7.00 -8.15 -16.14
C ARG A 94 -7.43 -8.20 -14.69
N LYS A 95 -8.51 -8.93 -14.37
CA LYS A 95 -9.00 -9.02 -12.99
C LYS A 95 -7.88 -9.44 -12.02
N GLN A 96 -7.01 -10.36 -12.42
CA GLN A 96 -5.90 -10.86 -11.61
C GLN A 96 -4.81 -9.83 -11.33
N GLU A 97 -4.73 -8.79 -12.16
CA GLU A 97 -3.72 -7.72 -12.07
C GLU A 97 -4.22 -6.51 -11.29
N ARG A 98 -5.52 -6.44 -10.98
CA ARG A 98 -6.11 -5.31 -10.28
C ARG A 98 -5.79 -5.35 -8.78
N PRO A 99 -5.44 -4.21 -8.15
CA PRO A 99 -5.01 -4.16 -6.74
C PRO A 99 -5.95 -4.86 -5.75
N ARG A 100 -7.26 -4.59 -5.85
CA ARG A 100 -8.26 -5.14 -4.93
C ARG A 100 -8.38 -6.65 -5.09
N GLU A 101 -8.42 -7.13 -6.31
CA GLU A 101 -8.54 -8.54 -6.65
C GLU A 101 -7.26 -9.31 -6.27
N LYS A 102 -6.08 -8.73 -6.45
CA LYS A 102 -4.81 -9.29 -5.93
C LYS A 102 -4.89 -9.52 -4.42
N LEU A 103 -5.36 -8.51 -3.67
CA LEU A 103 -5.50 -8.57 -2.22
C LEU A 103 -6.52 -9.62 -1.76
N LEU A 104 -7.70 -9.67 -2.39
CA LEU A 104 -8.80 -10.54 -1.95
C LEU A 104 -8.64 -12.00 -2.37
N TYR A 105 -8.11 -12.26 -3.56
CA TYR A 105 -8.03 -13.61 -4.14
C TYR A 105 -6.63 -14.20 -4.12
N GLY A 106 -5.64 -13.47 -3.61
CA GLY A 106 -4.26 -13.95 -3.49
C GLY A 106 -3.57 -14.21 -4.83
N TYR A 107 -4.04 -13.60 -5.93
CA TYR A 107 -3.42 -13.79 -7.25
C TYR A 107 -1.93 -13.38 -7.26
N SER A 108 -1.58 -12.35 -6.49
CA SER A 108 -0.21 -11.93 -6.19
C SER A 108 -0.22 -10.94 -5.02
N LYS A 109 0.93 -10.71 -4.38
CA LYS A 109 1.06 -9.69 -3.32
C LYS A 109 0.94 -8.29 -3.93
N PRO A 110 -0.02 -7.44 -3.51
CA PRO A 110 -0.07 -6.07 -3.96
C PRO A 110 1.17 -5.29 -3.50
N THR A 111 1.68 -4.42 -4.36
CA THR A 111 2.72 -3.45 -3.99
C THR A 111 2.17 -2.39 -3.03
N THR A 112 3.05 -1.66 -2.35
CA THR A 112 2.65 -0.55 -1.45
C THR A 112 1.80 0.50 -2.17
N ALA A 113 2.16 0.85 -3.40
CA ALA A 113 1.39 1.79 -4.23
C ALA A 113 0.00 1.24 -4.57
N GLU A 114 -0.11 -0.07 -4.82
CA GLU A 114 -1.39 -0.74 -5.06
C GLU A 114 -2.27 -0.77 -3.80
N LEU A 115 -1.69 -1.01 -2.62
CA LEU A 115 -2.42 -0.95 -1.35
C LEU A 115 -2.97 0.45 -1.09
N LEU A 116 -2.16 1.49 -1.27
CA LEU A 116 -2.61 2.88 -1.17
C LEU A 116 -3.69 3.19 -2.21
N ALA A 117 -3.53 2.73 -3.45
CA ALA A 117 -4.50 2.96 -4.51
C ALA A 117 -5.88 2.36 -4.21
N ILE A 118 -5.96 1.26 -3.46
CA ILE A 118 -7.23 0.68 -3.00
C ILE A 118 -7.97 1.68 -2.11
N PHE A 119 -7.27 2.33 -1.16
CA PHE A 119 -7.85 3.34 -0.28
C PHE A 119 -8.22 4.63 -1.02
N LEU A 120 -7.39 5.08 -1.96
CA LEU A 120 -7.66 6.28 -2.76
C LEU A 120 -8.87 6.11 -3.70
N ARG A 121 -9.25 4.86 -4.01
CA ARG A 121 -10.37 4.41 -4.86
C ARG A 121 -10.32 4.84 -6.32
N SER A 122 -10.11 6.12 -6.59
CA SER A 122 -10.17 6.72 -7.93
C SER A 122 -8.99 7.62 -8.23
N GLY A 123 -8.62 7.65 -9.51
CA GLY A 123 -7.71 8.64 -10.06
C GLY A 123 -8.39 9.96 -10.38
N ILE A 124 -7.69 10.78 -11.16
CA ILE A 124 -8.21 11.97 -11.84
C ILE A 124 -8.04 11.76 -13.36
N PRO A 125 -8.65 12.59 -14.24
CA PRO A 125 -8.34 12.54 -15.67
C PRO A 125 -6.83 12.57 -15.90
N GLY A 126 -6.30 11.59 -16.64
CA GLY A 126 -4.87 11.46 -16.95
C GLY A 126 -4.02 10.73 -15.90
N LYS A 127 -4.44 10.58 -14.64
CA LYS A 127 -3.67 9.87 -13.58
C LYS A 127 -4.53 8.88 -12.81
N SER A 128 -4.10 7.62 -12.70
CA SER A 128 -4.83 6.64 -11.88
C SER A 128 -4.52 6.73 -10.41
N ALA A 129 -5.32 6.03 -9.60
CA ALA A 129 -5.07 5.90 -8.17
C ALA A 129 -3.67 5.32 -7.87
N ILE A 130 -3.14 4.41 -8.69
CA ILE A 130 -1.76 3.90 -8.54
C ILE A 130 -0.73 4.99 -8.82
N VAL A 131 -0.93 5.81 -9.86
CA VAL A 131 0.00 6.92 -10.16
C VAL A 131 -0.01 7.93 -9.01
N ILE A 132 -1.19 8.33 -8.53
CA ILE A 132 -1.31 9.23 -7.38
C ILE A 132 -0.67 8.62 -6.12
N ALA A 133 -0.81 7.32 -5.89
CA ALA A 133 -0.16 6.63 -4.78
C ALA A 133 1.37 6.64 -4.90
N ASN A 134 1.92 6.47 -6.11
CA ASN A 134 3.36 6.61 -6.35
C ASN A 134 3.86 8.04 -6.16
N ASP A 135 3.08 9.04 -6.60
CA ASP A 135 3.40 10.45 -6.37
C ASP A 135 3.52 10.73 -4.86
N LEU A 136 2.55 10.23 -4.06
CA LEU A 136 2.59 10.32 -2.59
C LEU A 136 3.83 9.62 -1.99
N LEU A 137 4.09 8.37 -2.40
CA LEU A 137 5.24 7.61 -1.89
C LEU A 137 6.56 8.30 -2.20
N THR A 138 6.69 8.87 -3.39
CA THR A 138 7.90 9.55 -3.83
C THR A 138 8.10 10.88 -3.09
N GLN A 139 7.06 11.71 -3.02
CA GLN A 139 7.14 13.03 -2.39
C GLN A 139 7.38 12.96 -0.88
N PHE A 140 6.82 11.96 -0.20
CA PHE A 140 6.90 11.84 1.26
C PHE A 140 7.87 10.75 1.73
N GLY A 141 8.63 10.11 0.84
CA GLY A 141 9.64 9.12 1.23
C GLY A 141 9.06 7.82 1.81
N GLY A 142 7.89 7.41 1.36
CA GLY A 142 7.22 6.17 1.77
C GLY A 142 6.02 6.35 2.71
N VAL A 143 5.46 5.24 3.19
CA VAL A 143 4.20 5.22 3.98
C VAL A 143 4.33 6.01 5.27
N LYS A 144 5.47 5.89 5.96
CA LYS A 144 5.75 6.62 7.20
C LYS A 144 5.61 8.13 6.99
N GLY A 145 6.31 8.69 6.00
CA GLY A 145 6.24 10.13 5.75
C GLY A 145 4.87 10.58 5.26
N ILE A 146 4.10 9.73 4.57
CA ILE A 146 2.69 10.03 4.22
C ILE A 146 1.84 10.17 5.50
N PHE A 147 2.01 9.27 6.47
CA PHE A 147 1.26 9.31 7.72
C PHE A 147 1.68 10.49 8.61
N GLU A 148 2.96 10.84 8.64
CA GLU A 148 3.47 11.97 9.43
C GLU A 148 3.21 13.34 8.78
N ALA A 149 2.97 13.38 7.47
CA ALA A 149 2.79 14.64 6.76
C ALA A 149 1.59 15.46 7.25
N ASP A 150 1.78 16.79 7.23
CA ASP A 150 0.71 17.76 7.43
C ASP A 150 -0.40 17.58 6.39
N LYS A 151 -1.65 17.74 6.83
CA LYS A 151 -2.83 17.62 5.95
C LYS A 151 -2.73 18.56 4.75
N ALA A 152 -2.22 19.78 4.95
CA ALA A 152 -2.02 20.77 3.89
C ALA A 152 -1.05 20.27 2.82
N LYS A 153 0.11 19.74 3.23
CA LYS A 153 1.13 19.22 2.31
C LYS A 153 0.62 18.03 1.51
N LEU A 154 -0.18 17.15 2.12
CA LEU A 154 -0.81 16.04 1.39
C LEU A 154 -1.74 16.54 0.28
N MET A 155 -2.41 17.68 0.48
CA MET A 155 -3.30 18.29 -0.52
C MET A 155 -2.56 18.99 -1.67
N ASP A 156 -1.24 19.20 -1.54
CA ASP A 156 -0.42 19.75 -2.64
C ASP A 156 -0.25 18.73 -3.79
N ILE A 157 -0.47 17.44 -3.53
CA ILE A 157 -0.46 16.40 -4.57
C ILE A 157 -1.71 16.55 -5.44
N VAL A 158 -1.49 16.77 -6.74
CA VAL A 158 -2.58 16.86 -7.73
C VAL A 158 -3.44 15.60 -7.70
N GLY A 159 -4.72 15.78 -7.36
CA GLY A 159 -5.70 14.70 -7.26
C GLY A 159 -5.86 14.12 -5.86
N VAL A 160 -5.20 14.67 -4.84
CA VAL A 160 -5.40 14.35 -3.41
C VAL A 160 -6.14 15.50 -2.74
N GLY A 161 -7.47 15.40 -2.68
CA GLY A 161 -8.31 16.35 -1.96
C GLY A 161 -8.63 15.90 -0.53
N VAL A 162 -9.43 16.70 0.17
CA VAL A 162 -9.87 16.47 1.56
C VAL A 162 -10.35 15.03 1.80
N ALA A 163 -11.15 14.47 0.88
CA ALA A 163 -11.66 13.11 1.02
C ALA A 163 -10.55 12.04 1.05
N LYS A 164 -9.51 12.17 0.21
CA LYS A 164 -8.38 11.23 0.17
C LYS A 164 -7.45 11.42 1.34
N VAL A 165 -7.25 12.66 1.80
CA VAL A 165 -6.51 12.94 3.03
C VAL A 165 -7.21 12.33 4.24
N ALA A 166 -8.53 12.48 4.34
CA ALA A 166 -9.32 11.85 5.40
C ALA A 166 -9.20 10.32 5.37
N GLN A 167 -9.24 9.70 4.19
CA GLN A 167 -9.00 8.25 4.04
C GLN A 167 -7.61 7.84 4.53
N ILE A 168 -6.55 8.55 4.15
CA ILE A 168 -5.18 8.27 4.58
C ILE A 168 -5.08 8.35 6.11
N LYS A 169 -5.60 9.44 6.70
CA LYS A 169 -5.55 9.64 8.16
C LYS A 169 -6.44 8.65 8.91
N ALA A 170 -7.56 8.21 8.33
CA ALA A 170 -8.39 7.16 8.90
C ALA A 170 -7.66 5.81 8.94
N VAL A 171 -6.92 5.45 7.88
CA VAL A 171 -6.11 4.23 7.87
C VAL A 171 -5.01 4.29 8.91
N GLN A 172 -4.33 5.44 9.06
CA GLN A 172 -3.35 5.65 10.11
C GLN A 172 -3.97 5.46 11.50
N ALA A 173 -5.09 6.13 11.80
CA ALA A 173 -5.75 6.02 13.09
C ALA A 173 -6.23 4.60 13.40
N LEU A 174 -6.75 3.88 12.39
CA LEU A 174 -7.11 2.46 12.54
C LEU A 174 -5.90 1.56 12.79
N ALA A 175 -4.77 1.85 12.15
CA ALA A 175 -3.52 1.13 12.42
C ALA A 175 -3.05 1.40 13.85
N GLU A 176 -3.08 2.66 14.31
CA GLU A 176 -2.77 3.02 15.70
C GLU A 176 -3.71 2.33 16.69
N GLU A 177 -5.01 2.25 16.41
CA GLU A 177 -5.98 1.56 17.27
C GLU A 177 -5.75 0.05 17.29
N TYR A 178 -5.54 -0.58 16.12
CA TYR A 178 -5.18 -1.99 16.04
C TYR A 178 -3.92 -2.30 16.86
N LEU A 179 -2.94 -1.40 16.83
CA LEU A 179 -1.72 -1.56 17.61
C LEU A 179 -1.99 -1.39 19.10
N LYS A 180 -2.79 -0.42 19.53
CA LYS A 180 -3.22 -0.29 20.93
C LYS A 180 -3.98 -1.52 21.43
N GLU A 181 -4.87 -2.07 20.62
CA GLU A 181 -5.60 -3.31 20.94
C GLU A 181 -4.66 -4.53 20.96
N SER A 182 -3.75 -4.62 19.98
CA SER A 182 -2.74 -5.68 19.91
C SER A 182 -1.77 -5.59 21.08
N MET A 183 -1.48 -4.37 21.54
CA MET A 183 -0.70 -4.08 22.74
C MET A 183 -1.42 -4.59 24.00
N LYS A 184 -2.74 -4.36 24.14
CA LYS A 184 -3.54 -5.02 25.21
C LYS A 184 -3.54 -6.55 25.09
N SER A 185 -3.27 -7.08 23.90
CA SER A 185 -3.24 -8.51 23.61
C SER A 185 -1.86 -9.16 23.72
N VAL A 186 -0.81 -8.47 24.22
CA VAL A 186 0.42 -9.15 24.67
C VAL A 186 0.10 -9.89 25.97
N SER A 187 -0.62 -10.99 25.77
CA SER A 187 -1.02 -11.92 26.81
C SER A 187 0.19 -12.59 27.41
N LYS A 188 1.36 -12.61 26.79
CA LYS A 188 2.52 -13.18 27.47
C LYS A 188 3.81 -12.63 26.94
N VAL A 189 4.54 -11.91 27.79
CA VAL A 189 5.93 -11.52 27.49
C VAL A 189 6.83 -12.73 27.71
N ARG A 190 7.50 -13.18 26.66
CA ARG A 190 8.43 -14.33 26.71
C ARG A 190 9.89 -13.94 26.56
N ASN A 191 10.16 -12.79 25.94
CA ASN A 191 11.50 -12.33 25.63
C ASN A 191 11.52 -10.82 25.36
N SER A 192 12.71 -10.22 25.35
CA SER A 192 12.90 -8.78 25.08
C SER A 192 12.49 -8.36 23.67
N LYS A 193 12.48 -9.27 22.68
CA LYS A 193 12.01 -8.96 21.33
C LYS A 193 10.51 -8.69 21.31
N GLU A 194 9.72 -9.46 22.05
CA GLU A 194 8.26 -9.22 22.16
C GLU A 194 7.97 -7.88 22.85
N VAL A 195 8.76 -7.50 23.86
CA VAL A 195 8.69 -6.16 24.49
C VAL A 195 9.05 -5.06 23.49
N PHE A 196 10.09 -5.27 22.69
CA PHE A 196 10.48 -4.34 21.64
C PHE A 196 9.38 -4.20 20.59
N ASP A 197 8.86 -5.30 20.05
CA ASP A 197 7.80 -5.29 19.03
C ASP A 197 6.52 -4.60 19.58
N TYR A 198 6.22 -4.83 20.86
CA TYR A 198 5.13 -4.20 21.61
C TYR A 198 5.28 -2.67 21.65
N LEU A 199 6.48 -2.15 21.96
CA LEU A 199 6.72 -0.72 22.11
C LEU A 199 7.19 -0.02 20.84
N TYR A 200 7.62 -0.76 19.82
CA TYR A 200 8.31 -0.18 18.67
C TYR A 200 7.46 0.90 17.98
N LEU A 201 6.18 0.63 17.78
CA LEU A 201 5.32 1.52 17.02
C LEU A 201 4.87 2.75 17.81
N THR A 202 4.91 2.70 19.15
CA THR A 202 4.55 3.83 20.00
C THR A 202 5.76 4.66 20.44
N MET A 203 6.96 4.06 20.51
CA MET A 203 8.15 4.73 21.05
C MET A 203 9.23 5.06 20.02
N ARG A 204 9.23 4.47 18.82
CA ARG A 204 10.31 4.65 17.83
C ARG A 204 10.58 6.10 17.43
N ASP A 205 9.52 6.89 17.24
CA ASP A 205 9.63 8.23 16.64
C ASP A 205 9.57 9.36 17.68
N LEU A 206 9.67 9.00 18.96
CA LEU A 206 9.73 9.97 20.04
C LEU A 206 11.05 10.73 19.98
N LYS A 207 10.94 12.05 19.87
CA LYS A 207 12.08 12.98 19.90
C LYS A 207 12.58 13.28 21.31
N ILE A 208 11.88 12.76 22.31
CA ILE A 208 12.21 12.84 23.72
C ILE A 208 12.44 11.43 24.23
N GLU A 209 13.26 11.33 25.27
CA GLU A 209 13.46 10.09 25.99
C GLU A 209 12.29 9.89 26.97
N ILE A 210 11.76 8.67 27.00
CA ILE A 210 10.68 8.25 27.89
C ILE A 210 11.15 7.02 28.64
N PHE A 211 11.02 7.05 29.97
CA PHE A 211 11.18 5.87 30.83
C PHE A 211 9.79 5.31 31.16
N LYS A 212 9.58 4.02 30.93
CA LYS A 212 8.31 3.31 31.07
C LYS A 212 8.47 2.08 31.95
N VAL A 213 7.42 1.72 32.66
CA VAL A 213 7.27 0.42 33.34
C VAL A 213 6.10 -0.35 32.74
N ILE A 214 6.29 -1.66 32.57
CA ILE A 214 5.24 -2.62 32.22
C ILE A 214 5.01 -3.50 33.45
N PHE A 215 3.76 -3.59 33.87
CA PHE A 215 3.32 -4.40 35.00
C PHE A 215 2.85 -5.77 34.51
N LEU A 216 3.35 -6.85 35.10
CA LEU A 216 3.04 -8.22 34.68
C LEU A 216 2.38 -9.03 35.79
N ASP A 217 1.50 -9.96 35.41
CA ASP A 217 0.97 -10.99 36.32
C ASP A 217 1.95 -12.16 36.50
N SER A 218 1.59 -13.13 37.35
CA SER A 218 2.43 -14.30 37.65
C SER A 218 2.65 -15.26 36.47
N ALA A 219 1.89 -15.10 35.39
CA ALA A 219 2.04 -15.85 34.15
C ALA A 219 2.69 -15.01 33.02
N ASN A 220 3.23 -13.84 33.36
CA ASN A 220 3.84 -12.83 32.48
C ASN A 220 2.87 -12.17 31.49
N HIS A 221 1.57 -12.13 31.79
CA HIS A 221 0.61 -11.32 31.03
C HIS A 221 0.79 -9.86 31.41
N THR A 222 0.72 -8.97 30.43
CA THR A 222 0.73 -7.53 30.67
C THR A 222 -0.57 -7.11 31.35
N ILE A 223 -0.46 -6.55 32.56
CA ILE A 223 -1.58 -5.97 33.31
C ILE A 223 -1.81 -4.54 32.84
N ASP A 224 -0.74 -3.75 32.78
CA ASP A 224 -0.76 -2.32 32.45
C ASP A 224 0.64 -1.82 32.08
N ASP A 225 0.74 -0.61 31.53
CA ASP A 225 2.02 0.07 31.28
C ASP A 225 1.92 1.60 31.56
N GLU A 226 2.95 2.17 32.17
CA GLU A 226 2.95 3.57 32.60
C GLU A 226 4.24 4.29 32.18
N ASN A 227 4.10 5.52 31.65
CA ASN A 227 5.23 6.42 31.49
C ASN A 227 5.61 6.95 32.88
N LEU A 228 6.85 6.68 33.31
CA LEU A 228 7.41 7.14 34.57
C LEU A 228 8.07 8.52 34.44
N PHE A 229 8.65 8.80 33.28
CA PHE A 229 9.34 10.05 33.01
C PHE A 229 9.37 10.39 31.52
N GLU A 230 9.38 11.69 31.20
CA GLU A 230 9.52 12.26 29.86
C GLU A 230 10.61 13.35 29.88
N GLY A 231 11.68 13.20 29.12
CA GLY A 231 12.84 14.11 29.08
C GLY A 231 14.18 13.37 29.16
N THR A 232 15.29 14.09 29.37
CA THR A 232 16.61 13.46 29.56
C THR A 232 16.67 12.70 30.88
N LEU A 233 16.99 11.41 30.85
CA LEU A 233 17.11 10.52 32.01
C LEU A 233 18.24 11.00 32.94
N ASN A 234 17.89 11.87 33.89
CA ASN A 234 18.72 12.17 35.04
C ASN A 234 18.24 11.30 36.21
N ALA A 235 19.16 10.60 36.89
CA ALA A 235 18.88 9.67 38.00
C ALA A 235 18.01 10.25 39.14
N SER A 236 17.87 11.58 39.23
CA SER A 236 17.03 12.27 40.22
C SER A 236 15.52 12.22 39.98
N SER A 237 15.07 11.71 38.82
CA SER A 237 13.67 11.84 38.38
C SER A 237 12.80 10.59 38.58
N VAL A 238 13.39 9.46 38.99
CA VAL A 238 12.65 8.21 39.19
C VAL A 238 12.60 7.88 40.68
N TYR A 239 11.38 7.66 41.18
CA TYR A 239 11.11 7.40 42.59
C TYR A 239 10.69 5.93 42.79
N PRO A 240 11.60 5.03 43.21
CA PRO A 240 11.29 3.61 43.38
C PRO A 240 10.04 3.35 44.23
N ARG A 241 9.81 4.17 45.27
CA ARG A 241 8.61 4.07 46.12
C ARG A 241 7.29 4.19 45.36
N GLU A 242 7.22 5.06 44.35
CA GLU A 242 5.97 5.27 43.60
C GLU A 242 5.73 4.11 42.63
N ILE A 243 6.81 3.57 42.06
CA ILE A 243 6.77 2.38 41.19
C ILE A 243 6.33 1.16 41.98
N VAL A 244 6.93 0.91 43.15
CA VAL A 244 6.56 -0.20 44.04
C VAL A 244 5.11 -0.06 44.50
N LYS A 245 4.68 1.14 44.88
CA LYS A 245 3.27 1.42 45.23
C LYS A 245 2.34 1.12 44.06
N SER A 246 2.69 1.53 42.84
CA SER A 246 1.91 1.26 41.62
C SER A 246 1.84 -0.25 41.34
N ALA A 247 2.96 -0.96 41.49
CA ALA A 247 3.05 -2.40 41.32
C ALA A 247 2.15 -3.16 42.30
N VAL A 248 2.20 -2.81 43.60
CA VAL A 248 1.35 -3.40 44.63
C VAL A 248 -0.13 -3.11 44.37
N ASN A 249 -0.49 -1.87 44.03
CA ASN A 249 -1.88 -1.50 43.73
C ASN A 249 -2.45 -2.26 42.53
N LYS A 250 -1.60 -2.60 41.55
CA LYS A 250 -1.98 -3.36 40.36
C LYS A 250 -1.90 -4.88 40.55
N ASN A 251 -1.50 -5.36 41.73
CA ASN A 251 -1.19 -6.78 42.00
C ASN A 251 -0.18 -7.36 40.98
N ALA A 252 0.81 -6.56 40.58
CA ALA A 252 1.84 -7.00 39.67
C ALA A 252 2.79 -8.01 40.36
N ALA A 253 3.05 -9.14 39.70
CA ALA A 253 4.01 -10.14 40.16
C ALA A 253 5.43 -9.85 39.67
N SER A 254 5.58 -9.12 38.57
CA SER A 254 6.88 -8.69 38.05
C SER A 254 6.76 -7.41 37.23
N LEU A 255 7.89 -6.75 37.00
CA LEU A 255 7.99 -5.48 36.28
C LEU A 255 9.03 -5.58 35.17
N ILE A 256 8.78 -4.88 34.06
CA ILE A 256 9.78 -4.62 33.02
C ILE A 256 9.95 -3.11 32.89
N PHE A 257 11.20 -2.64 32.95
CA PHE A 257 11.55 -1.24 32.71
C PHE A 257 12.06 -1.06 31.28
N VAL A 258 11.64 0.01 30.62
CA VAL A 258 12.03 0.32 29.24
C VAL A 258 12.33 1.81 29.10
N HIS A 259 13.34 2.15 28.30
CA HIS A 259 13.54 3.51 27.79
C HIS A 259 13.83 3.52 26.29
N ASN A 260 13.60 4.67 25.65
CA ASN A 260 14.08 4.95 24.30
C ASN A 260 15.20 5.99 24.32
N HIS A 261 16.20 5.84 23.47
CA HIS A 261 17.15 6.90 23.17
C HIS A 261 16.82 7.53 21.81
N PRO A 262 16.51 8.84 21.73
CA PRO A 262 16.27 9.53 20.46
C PRO A 262 17.45 9.46 19.48
N SER A 263 18.67 9.18 19.97
CA SER A 263 19.87 8.96 19.16
C SER A 263 19.82 7.65 18.34
N GLY A 264 19.00 6.68 18.76
CA GLY A 264 18.91 5.35 18.17
C GLY A 264 19.98 4.35 18.63
N ASP A 265 20.92 4.76 19.50
CA ASP A 265 21.91 3.85 20.10
C ASP A 265 21.32 3.18 21.35
N PRO A 266 21.18 1.83 21.40
CA PRO A 266 20.65 1.11 22.55
C PRO A 266 21.70 0.81 23.64
N THR A 267 22.93 1.34 23.52
CA THR A 267 24.00 1.09 24.49
C THR A 267 23.67 1.75 25.85
N PRO A 268 23.57 0.97 26.95
CA PRO A 268 23.17 1.52 28.24
C PRO A 268 24.26 2.43 28.82
N SER A 269 23.84 3.59 29.32
CA SER A 269 24.70 4.52 30.06
C SER A 269 24.99 4.01 31.48
N GLY A 270 25.91 4.69 32.18
CA GLY A 270 26.12 4.43 33.61
C GLY A 270 24.88 4.74 34.46
N SER A 271 24.09 5.75 34.06
CA SER A 271 22.84 6.12 34.74
C SER A 271 21.79 5.02 34.59
N ASP A 272 21.68 4.42 33.39
CA ASP A 272 20.72 3.34 33.12
C ASP A 272 21.01 2.08 33.95
N ARG A 273 22.28 1.81 34.22
CA ARG A 273 22.69 0.70 35.10
C ARG A 273 22.36 1.00 36.56
N ALA A 274 22.75 2.17 37.06
CA ALA A 274 22.50 2.56 38.44
C ALA A 274 21.00 2.57 38.79
N ILE A 275 20.17 3.16 37.94
CA ILE A 275 18.72 3.18 38.17
C ILE A 275 18.11 1.77 38.13
N THR A 276 18.61 0.90 37.25
CA THR A 276 18.16 -0.50 37.20
C THR A 276 18.50 -1.23 38.50
N GLU A 277 19.71 -1.04 39.03
CA GLU A 277 20.14 -1.63 40.30
C GLU A 277 19.28 -1.14 41.47
N ASP A 278 19.00 0.17 41.55
CA ASP A 278 18.15 0.77 42.60
C ASP A 278 16.71 0.23 42.55
N LEU A 279 16.15 0.09 41.35
CA LEU A 279 14.80 -0.44 41.15
C LEU A 279 14.72 -1.93 41.51
N VAL A 280 15.71 -2.72 41.10
CA VAL A 280 15.78 -4.14 41.47
C VAL A 280 15.90 -4.29 42.98
N TYR A 281 16.74 -3.49 43.63
CA TYR A 281 16.87 -3.48 45.08
C TYR A 281 15.53 -3.16 45.76
N ALA A 282 14.86 -2.08 45.35
CA ALA A 282 13.58 -1.67 45.93
C ALA A 282 12.47 -2.72 45.74
N CYS A 283 12.38 -3.33 44.55
CA CYS A 283 11.39 -4.36 44.26
C CYS A 283 11.63 -5.66 45.05
N ASN A 284 12.87 -5.99 45.41
CA ASN A 284 13.18 -7.17 46.22
C ASN A 284 12.84 -7.02 47.72
N LEU A 285 12.49 -5.80 48.17
CA LEU A 285 12.10 -5.54 49.56
C LEU A 285 10.61 -5.76 49.85
N VAL A 286 9.81 -6.04 48.83
CA VAL A 286 8.33 -6.19 48.89
C VAL A 286 7.94 -7.55 48.32
#